data_AF-A0A930TH10-F1
#
_entry.id   AF-A0A930TH10-F1
#
_cell.length_a   1.000
_cell.length_b   1.000
_cell.length_c   1.000
_cell.angle_alpha   90.00
_cell.angle_beta   90.00
_cell.angle_gamma   90.00
#
_symmetry.space_group_name_H-M   'P 1'
#
loop_
_entity.id
_entity.type
_entity.pdbx_description
1 polymer ?
#
loop_
_entity_poly.entity_id
_entity_poly.type
_entity_poly.pdbx_seq_one_letter_code
_entity_poly.pdbx_strand_id
1 'polypeptide(L)'
;MIQEVSGYDWDEGNHQKCQKHGVSIEEIESLFSGSVQISPDIKHSEAEERFLAVGKSIKNRYIFVAFTLREKEEETFIRPISARYMRDKEVKKYEENLT
;
A
#
# COMPACT_ATOMS: atom_id res chain seq x y z
N MET A 1 -2.10 -13.71 -4.78
CA MET A 1 -1.84 -12.50 -5.59
C MET A 1 -0.94 -11.44 -4.92
N ILE A 2 -0.40 -11.65 -3.71
CA ILE A 2 0.88 -11.00 -3.28
C ILE A 2 1.97 -12.06 -2.99
N GLN A 3 1.62 -13.35 -2.93
CA GLN A 3 2.55 -14.43 -2.61
C GLN A 3 3.70 -14.63 -3.62
N GLU A 4 3.78 -13.82 -4.67
CA GLU A 4 4.78 -13.91 -5.74
C GLU A 4 5.62 -12.62 -5.89
N VAL A 5 5.59 -11.70 -4.91
CA VAL A 5 6.47 -10.53 -4.93
C VAL A 5 7.77 -10.81 -4.17
N SER A 6 8.91 -10.42 -4.74
CA SER A 6 10.25 -10.62 -4.16
C SER A 6 10.63 -9.57 -3.12
N GLY A 7 9.84 -8.51 -2.97
CA GLY A 7 10.05 -7.49 -1.93
C GLY A 7 9.46 -6.12 -2.29
N TYR A 8 10.13 -5.08 -1.79
CA TYR A 8 9.73 -3.68 -1.98
C TYR A 8 10.78 -2.91 -2.78
N ASP A 9 10.32 -2.15 -3.77
CA ASP A 9 11.14 -1.26 -4.57
C ASP A 9 11.17 0.14 -3.93
N TRP A 10 12.10 0.34 -3.00
CA TRP A 10 12.36 1.62 -2.36
C TRP A 10 13.56 2.34 -3.00
N ASP A 11 13.39 3.63 -3.26
CA ASP A 11 14.44 4.57 -3.63
C ASP A 11 14.24 5.93 -2.95
N GLU A 12 15.14 6.88 -3.19
CA GLU A 12 15.03 8.21 -2.60
C GLU A 12 13.72 8.95 -3.00
N GLY A 13 13.21 8.66 -4.20
CA GLY A 13 12.02 9.30 -4.76
C GLY A 13 10.70 8.87 -4.11
N ASN A 14 10.59 7.64 -3.61
CA ASN A 14 9.39 7.16 -2.92
C ASN A 14 9.54 7.03 -1.41
N HIS A 15 10.76 6.85 -0.88
CA HIS A 15 11.02 6.68 0.55
C HIS A 15 10.54 7.90 1.35
N GLN A 16 11.02 9.11 1.00
CA GLN A 16 10.62 10.34 1.71
C GLN A 16 9.15 10.70 1.46
N LYS A 17 8.68 10.49 0.23
CA LYS A 17 7.31 10.80 -0.18
C LYS A 17 6.28 10.00 0.61
N CYS A 18 6.50 8.70 0.81
CA CYS A 18 5.59 7.83 1.54
C CYS A 18 5.57 8.15 3.04
N GLN A 19 6.71 8.56 3.61
CA GLN A 19 6.81 8.90 5.03
C GLN A 19 6.28 10.30 5.37
N LYS A 20 6.08 11.18 4.38
CA LYS A 20 5.61 12.58 4.57
C LYS A 20 4.30 12.68 5.37
N HIS A 21 3.48 11.64 5.38
CA HIS A 21 2.20 11.60 6.11
C HIS A 21 2.27 10.83 7.45
N GLY A 22 3.48 10.60 7.96
CA GLY A 22 3.73 10.04 9.30
C GLY A 22 3.62 8.52 9.40
N VAL A 23 3.53 7.81 8.27
CA VAL A 23 3.57 6.34 8.23
C VAL A 23 5.00 5.90 7.95
N SER A 24 5.58 5.05 8.79
CA SER A 24 6.93 4.53 8.57
C SER A 24 6.96 3.47 7.46
N ILE A 25 8.15 3.17 6.92
CA ILE A 25 8.32 2.05 5.98
C ILE A 25 7.91 0.73 6.61
N GLU A 26 8.32 0.48 7.84
CA GLU A 26 7.94 -0.72 8.58
C GLU A 26 6.40 -0.86 8.67
N GLU A 27 5.67 0.24 8.91
CA GLU A 27 4.20 0.20 8.90
C GLU A 27 3.64 -0.15 7.51
N ILE A 28 4.23 0.40 6.44
CA ILE A 28 3.83 0.12 5.06
C ILE A 28 4.09 -1.35 4.70
N GLU A 29 5.26 -1.89 5.03
CA GLU A 29 5.61 -3.28 4.73
C GLU A 29 4.76 -4.25 5.56
N SER A 30 4.53 -3.94 6.85
CA SER A 30 3.69 -4.76 7.72
C SER A 30 2.26 -4.94 7.23
N LEU A 31 1.74 -3.95 6.47
CA LEU A 31 0.41 -4.03 5.87
C LEU A 31 0.30 -5.24 4.94
N PHE A 32 1.30 -5.45 4.09
CA PHE A 32 1.28 -6.51 3.08
C PHE A 32 1.59 -7.90 3.65
N SER A 33 2.16 -7.97 4.86
CA SER A 33 2.30 -9.21 5.63
C SER A 33 1.05 -9.54 6.47
N GLY A 34 0.09 -8.62 6.58
CA GLY A 34 -1.13 -8.79 7.36
C GLY A 34 -2.39 -9.05 6.53
N SER A 35 -3.56 -8.93 7.17
CA SER A 35 -4.84 -8.92 6.45
C SER A 35 -5.01 -7.61 5.69
N VAL A 36 -4.76 -7.66 4.38
CA VAL A 36 -4.83 -6.52 3.47
C VAL A 36 -5.88 -6.75 2.41
N GLN A 37 -6.69 -5.71 2.15
CA GLN A 37 -7.55 -5.65 0.99
C GLN A 37 -6.86 -4.87 -0.12
N ILE A 38 -6.77 -5.46 -1.31
CA ILE A 38 -6.25 -4.80 -2.51
C ILE A 38 -7.38 -4.56 -3.50
N SER A 39 -7.39 -3.38 -4.11
CA SER A 39 -8.28 -3.04 -5.22
C SER A 39 -7.55 -2.22 -6.29
N PRO A 40 -7.94 -2.32 -7.57
CA PRO A 40 -7.36 -1.50 -8.62
C PRO A 40 -7.70 -0.01 -8.42
N ASP A 41 -6.73 0.87 -8.62
CA ASP A 41 -6.91 2.32 -8.60
C ASP A 41 -7.37 2.84 -9.97
N ILE A 42 -8.61 2.49 -10.34
CA ILE A 42 -9.19 2.75 -11.67
C ILE A 42 -9.05 4.22 -12.08
N LYS A 43 -9.07 5.16 -11.12
CA LYS A 43 -8.95 6.60 -11.39
C LYS A 43 -7.57 7.05 -11.85
N HIS A 44 -6.53 6.29 -11.53
CA HIS A 44 -5.14 6.65 -11.83
C HIS A 44 -4.42 5.61 -12.70
N SER A 45 -5.09 4.52 -13.07
CA SER A 45 -4.51 3.42 -13.85
C SER A 45 -4.48 3.63 -15.37
N GLU A 46 -4.76 4.84 -15.89
CA GLU A 46 -4.76 5.10 -17.34
C GLU A 46 -3.34 5.04 -17.96
N ALA A 47 -2.30 5.38 -17.19
CA ALA A 47 -0.91 5.42 -17.68
C ALA A 47 0.01 4.35 -17.05
N GLU A 48 -0.32 3.88 -15.85
CA GLU A 48 0.46 2.91 -15.08
C GLU A 48 -0.50 2.12 -14.21
N GLU A 49 -0.43 0.78 -14.22
CA GLU A 49 -1.32 -0.03 -13.39
C GLU A 49 -1.06 0.24 -11.91
N ARG A 50 -2.09 0.73 -11.21
CA ARG A 50 -2.02 1.11 -9.81
C ARG A 50 -3.03 0.35 -8.98
N PHE A 51 -2.64 0.13 -7.75
CA PHE A 51 -3.40 -0.62 -6.76
C PHE A 51 -3.47 0.17 -5.46
N LEU A 52 -4.56 -0.05 -4.73
CA LEU A 52 -4.81 0.49 -3.41
C LEU A 52 -4.81 -0.68 -2.43
N ALA A 53 -3.95 -0.61 -1.43
CA ALA A 53 -3.92 -1.50 -0.28
C ALA A 53 -4.47 -0.79 0.96
N VAL A 54 -5.40 -1.47 1.64
CA VAL A 54 -6.01 -1.00 2.89
C VAL A 54 -5.96 -2.12 3.92
N GLY A 55 -5.58 -1.77 5.15
CA GLY A 55 -5.50 -2.72 6.24
C GLY A 55 -4.82 -2.11 7.46
N LYS A 56 -4.57 -2.94 8.47
CA LYS A 56 -3.92 -2.50 9.71
C LYS A 56 -2.41 -2.66 9.59
N SER A 57 -1.69 -1.62 10.02
CA SER A 57 -0.25 -1.68 10.24
C SER A 57 0.10 -2.41 11.54
N ILE A 58 1.39 -2.66 11.77
CA ILE A 58 1.93 -3.19 13.03
C ILE A 58 1.56 -2.35 14.27
N LYS A 59 1.21 -1.07 14.10
CA LYS A 59 0.71 -0.19 15.17
C LYS A 59 -0.80 -0.33 15.43
N ASN A 60 -1.46 -1.32 14.83
CA ASN A 60 -2.92 -1.53 14.89
C ASN A 60 -3.74 -0.33 14.39
N ARG A 61 -3.15 0.50 13.52
CA ARG A 61 -3.80 1.64 12.87
C ARG A 61 -4.03 1.34 11.40
N TYR A 62 -5.21 1.69 10.91
CA TYR A 62 -5.54 1.56 9.49
C TYR A 62 -4.72 2.52 8.64
N ILE A 63 -4.05 1.96 7.65
CA ILE A 63 -3.29 2.71 6.65
C ILE A 63 -3.81 2.41 5.25
N PHE A 64 -3.63 3.41 4.39
CA PHE A 64 -3.92 3.36 2.98
C PHE A 64 -2.60 3.52 2.23
N VAL A 65 -2.33 2.61 1.30
CA VAL A 65 -1.13 2.64 0.46
C VAL A 65 -1.56 2.54 -1.01
N ALA A 66 -1.17 3.53 -1.81
CA ALA A 66 -1.21 3.41 -3.27
C ALA A 66 0.15 2.89 -3.74
N PHE A 67 0.15 1.88 -4.61
CA PHE A 67 1.36 1.23 -5.10
C PHE A 67 1.18 0.77 -6.55
N THR A 68 2.29 0.42 -7.17
CA THR A 68 2.33 -0.29 -8.47
C THR A 68 3.24 -1.50 -8.34
N LEU A 69 3.17 -2.41 -9.30
CA LEU A 69 4.09 -3.54 -9.41
C LEU A 69 5.22 -3.18 -10.38
N ARG A 70 6.44 -3.53 -10.03
CA ARG A 70 7.63 -3.31 -10.86
C ARG A 70 8.37 -4.61 -11.08
N GLU A 71 8.60 -4.94 -12.34
CA GLU A 71 9.45 -6.05 -12.72
C GLU A 71 10.92 -5.61 -12.80
N LYS A 72 11.83 -6.36 -12.19
CA LYS A 72 13.28 -6.23 -12.32
C LYS A 72 13.90 -7.60 -12.38
N GLU A 73 14.67 -7.89 -13.43
CA GLU A 73 15.44 -9.15 -13.55
C GLU A 73 14.59 -10.41 -13.23
N GLU A 74 13.38 -10.48 -13.80
CA GLU A 74 12.40 -11.58 -13.62
C GLU A 74 11.68 -11.63 -12.26
N GLU A 75 11.96 -10.69 -11.36
CA GLU A 75 11.29 -10.57 -10.06
C GLU A 75 10.27 -9.43 -10.04
N THR A 76 9.17 -9.62 -9.32
CA THR A 76 8.14 -8.59 -9.14
C THR A 76 8.26 -7.93 -7.77
N PHE A 77 8.27 -6.61 -7.72
CA PHE A 77 8.37 -5.82 -6.49
C PHE A 77 7.15 -4.92 -6.31
N ILE A 78 6.75 -4.73 -5.07
CA ILE A 78 5.79 -3.68 -4.70
C ILE A 78 6.54 -2.36 -4.70
N ARG A 79 6.13 -1.38 -5.51
CA ARG A 79 6.64 -0.01 -5.46
C ARG A 79 5.59 0.91 -4.84
N PRO A 80 5.74 1.30 -3.56
CA PRO A 80 4.83 2.26 -2.94
C PRO A 80 4.96 3.63 -3.62
N ILE A 81 3.80 4.24 -3.87
CA ILE A 81 3.67 5.55 -4.52
C ILE A 81 3.29 6.62 -3.50
N SER A 82 2.42 6.27 -2.55
CA SER A 82 2.04 7.12 -1.42
C SER A 82 1.46 6.26 -0.29
N ALA A 83 1.66 6.69 0.95
CA ALA A 83 1.07 6.07 2.13
C ALA A 83 0.53 7.12 3.08
N ARG A 84 -0.55 6.80 3.80
CA ARG A 84 -1.11 7.65 4.87
C ARG A 84 -1.95 6.83 5.83
N TYR A 85 -2.16 7.37 7.03
CA TYR A 85 -3.24 6.89 7.88
C TYR A 85 -4.60 7.18 7.23
N MET A 86 -5.53 6.25 7.42
CA MET A 86 -6.93 6.46 7.06
C MET A 86 -7.58 7.43 8.05
N ARG A 87 -8.53 8.22 7.57
CA ARG A 87 -9.39 9.05 8.41
C ARG A 87 -10.48 8.18 9.04
N ASP A 88 -11.00 8.56 10.21
CA ASP A 88 -12.01 7.78 10.94
C ASP A 88 -13.24 7.41 10.09
N LYS A 89 -13.71 8.32 9.23
CA LYS A 89 -14.82 8.05 8.30
C LYS A 89 -14.49 6.97 7.28
N GLU A 90 -13.24 6.94 6.80
CA GLU A 90 -12.76 5.92 5.86
C GLU A 90 -12.62 4.56 6.57
N VAL A 91 -12.13 4.56 7.81
CA VAL A 91 -12.03 3.36 8.64
C VAL A 91 -13.40 2.74 8.87
N LYS A 92 -14.37 3.53 9.33
CA LYS A 92 -15.75 3.05 9.56
C LYS A 92 -16.34 2.42 8.31
N LYS A 93 -16.23 3.12 7.17
CA LYS A 93 -16.70 2.61 5.88
C LYS A 93 -15.98 1.30 5.50
N TYR A 94 -14.68 1.19 5.74
CA TYR A 94 -13.94 -0.03 5.45
C TYR A 94 -14.44 -1.20 6.30
N GLU A 95 -14.59 -0.99 7.62
CA GLU A 95 -15.08 -2.01 8.55
C GLU A 95 -16.52 -2.45 8.25
N GLU A 96 -17.40 -1.52 7.87
CA GLU A 96 -18.77 -1.84 7.43
C GLU A 96 -18.80 -2.76 6.20
N ASN A 97 -17.85 -2.61 5.27
CA ASN A 97 -17.76 -3.47 4.09
C ASN A 97 -17.10 -4.83 4.35
N LEU A 98 -16.52 -5.04 5.55
CA LEU A 98 -15.97 -6.33 5.98
C LEU A 98 -17.01 -7.24 6.65
N THR A 99 -18.20 -6.70 6.97
CA THR A 99 -19.29 -7.41 7.68
C THR A 99 -20.38 -7.82 6.71
#